data_AF-A0A385Q231-F1
#
_entry.id   AF-A0A385Q231-F1
#
_cell.length_a   1.000
_cell.length_b   1.000
_cell.length_c   1.000
_cell.angle_alpha   90.00
_cell.angle_beta   90.00
_cell.angle_gamma   90.00
#
_symmetry.space_group_name_H-M   'P 1'
#
loop_
_entity.id
_entity.type
_entity.pdbx_description
1 polymer ?
#
loop_
_entity_poly.entity_id
_entity_poly.type
_entity_poly.pdbx_seq_one_letter_code
_entity_poly.pdbx_strand_id
1 'polypeptide(L)'
;MKVKIKLFLSTIVMLTVTLIFFCIISSISRPKVEFIEDNNKLTNKIESSIGHIYYDGTSKDVEARIYVIIINNDSKMHRVTFILDSNEYKQYNFINSDFILSGIYEWSPEDLSNVAETDGRFIGEKEIILQANEKKYLTIRATANFGGVKDYRRAGPPIELKILE
;
A
#
# COMPACT_ATOMS: atom_id res chain seq x y z
N MET A 1 -37.22 38.98 -21.78
CA MET A 1 -36.08 39.15 -20.85
C MET A 1 -36.19 38.29 -19.59
N LYS A 2 -37.30 38.35 -18.83
CA LYS A 2 -37.51 37.56 -17.60
C LYS A 2 -37.38 36.02 -17.77
N VAL A 3 -37.90 35.45 -18.86
CA VAL A 3 -37.84 34.00 -19.10
C VAL A 3 -36.40 33.52 -19.35
N LYS A 4 -35.62 34.25 -20.17
CA LYS A 4 -34.21 33.94 -20.43
C LYS A 4 -33.36 34.01 -19.16
N ILE A 5 -33.61 34.99 -18.28
CA ILE A 5 -32.91 35.12 -16.99
C ILE A 5 -33.27 33.95 -16.06
N LYS A 6 -34.56 33.55 -15.97
CA LYS A 6 -34.99 32.39 -15.19
C LYS A 6 -34.37 31.08 -15.71
N LEU A 7 -34.32 30.90 -17.03
CA LEU A 7 -33.70 29.72 -17.64
C LEU A 7 -32.19 29.68 -17.33
N PHE A 8 -31.50 30.81 -17.48
CA PHE A 8 -30.07 30.92 -17.17
C PHE A 8 -29.77 30.61 -15.70
N LEU A 9 -30.57 31.15 -14.78
CA LEU A 9 -30.44 30.87 -13.34
C LEU A 9 -30.68 29.39 -13.03
N SER A 10 -31.70 28.79 -13.66
CA SER A 10 -31.99 27.35 -13.53
C SER A 10 -30.82 26.49 -14.01
N THR A 11 -30.18 26.86 -15.13
CA THR A 11 -29.01 26.14 -15.65
C THR A 11 -27.83 26.23 -14.69
N ILE A 12 -27.56 27.41 -14.11
CA ILE A 12 -26.48 27.57 -13.11
C ILE A 12 -26.75 26.70 -11.88
N VAL A 13 -27.98 26.70 -11.37
CA VAL A 13 -28.33 25.87 -10.20
C VAL A 13 -28.12 24.39 -10.49
N MET A 14 -28.60 23.91 -11.65
CA MET A 14 -28.39 22.52 -12.07
C MET A 14 -26.91 22.15 -12.23
N LEU A 15 -26.11 23.04 -12.82
CA LEU A 15 -24.66 22.84 -12.96
C LEU A 15 -23.98 22.75 -11.59
N THR A 16 -24.36 23.63 -10.65
CA THR A 16 -23.78 23.69 -9.31
C THR A 16 -24.12 22.43 -8.51
N VAL A 17 -25.38 21.98 -8.56
CA VAL A 17 -25.82 20.73 -7.93
C VAL A 17 -25.05 19.53 -8.52
N THR A 18 -24.90 19.48 -9.84
CA THR A 18 -24.16 18.40 -10.52
C THR A 18 -22.70 18.37 -10.10
N LEU A 19 -22.05 19.54 -10.00
CA LEU A 19 -20.68 19.68 -9.49
C LEU A 19 -20.55 19.20 -8.04
N ILE A 20 -21.49 19.56 -7.16
CA ILE A 20 -21.50 19.12 -5.76
C ILE A 20 -21.62 17.59 -5.69
N PHE A 21 -22.56 16.99 -6.43
CA PHE A 21 -22.69 15.54 -6.49
C PHE A 21 -21.43 14.86 -7.03
N PHE A 22 -20.83 15.41 -8.09
CA PHE A 22 -19.56 14.91 -8.62
C PHE A 22 -18.44 14.94 -7.58
N CYS A 23 -18.30 16.05 -6.85
CA CYS A 23 -17.33 16.18 -5.75
C CYS A 23 -17.58 15.14 -4.65
N ILE A 24 -18.84 14.95 -4.21
CA ILE A 24 -19.19 13.97 -3.19
C ILE A 24 -18.86 12.54 -3.66
N ILE A 25 -19.27 12.16 -4.87
CA ILE A 25 -18.99 10.83 -5.43
C ILE A 25 -17.48 10.61 -5.55
N SER A 26 -16.75 11.62 -6.03
CA SER A 26 -15.29 11.54 -6.14
C SER A 26 -14.60 11.37 -4.79
N SER A 27 -15.14 12.01 -3.73
CA SER A 27 -14.62 11.88 -2.37
C SER A 27 -14.90 10.52 -1.75
N ILE A 28 -16.06 9.92 -2.04
CA ILE A 28 -16.44 8.59 -1.52
C ILE A 28 -15.68 7.47 -2.26
N SER A 29 -15.40 7.68 -3.54
CA SER A 29 -14.76 6.66 -4.39
C SER A 29 -13.24 6.63 -4.27
N ARG A 30 -12.62 7.65 -3.67
CA ARG A 30 -11.18 7.65 -3.42
C ARG A 30 -10.84 6.61 -2.36
N PRO A 31 -9.80 5.80 -2.57
CA PRO A 31 -9.29 4.94 -1.51
C PRO A 31 -8.94 5.76 -0.27
N LYS A 32 -9.34 5.26 0.90
CA LYS A 32 -9.14 5.97 2.17
C LYS A 32 -7.68 5.90 2.61
N VAL A 33 -7.03 4.76 2.37
CA VAL A 33 -5.63 4.51 2.70
C VAL A 33 -4.92 4.10 1.42
N GLU A 34 -3.78 4.72 1.15
CA GLU A 34 -3.04 4.56 -0.10
C GLU A 34 -1.53 4.44 0.17
N PHE A 35 -0.84 3.75 -0.72
CA PHE A 35 0.61 3.88 -0.84
C PHE A 35 0.99 5.22 -1.48
N ILE A 36 2.17 5.72 -1.14
CA ILE A 36 2.82 6.84 -1.81
C ILE A 36 4.02 6.28 -2.59
N GLU A 37 3.89 6.20 -3.91
CA GLU A 37 4.98 5.86 -4.84
C GLU A 37 5.89 7.08 -5.11
N ASP A 38 7.00 6.83 -5.81
CA ASP A 38 7.85 7.88 -6.38
C ASP A 38 7.02 8.89 -7.18
N ASN A 39 7.35 10.17 -7.06
CA ASN A 39 6.58 11.32 -7.58
C ASN A 39 5.23 11.61 -6.87
N ASN A 40 5.04 11.13 -5.64
CA ASN A 40 3.82 11.33 -4.84
C ASN A 40 2.55 10.74 -5.48
N LYS A 41 2.71 9.71 -6.33
CA LYS A 41 1.57 9.00 -6.91
C LYS A 41 0.91 8.13 -5.84
N LEU A 42 -0.41 8.23 -5.73
CA LEU A 42 -1.22 7.47 -4.78
C LEU A 42 -1.78 6.21 -5.46
N THR A 43 -1.65 5.06 -4.80
CA THR A 43 -2.10 3.76 -5.33
C THR A 43 -2.46 2.79 -4.20
N ASN A 44 -3.33 1.82 -4.49
CA ASN A 44 -3.60 0.70 -3.58
C ASN A 44 -2.72 -0.52 -3.84
N LYS A 45 -1.98 -0.53 -4.95
CA LYS A 45 -1.10 -1.62 -5.35
C LYS A 45 0.19 -1.09 -5.98
N ILE A 46 1.33 -1.63 -5.57
CA ILE A 46 2.64 -1.36 -6.16
C ILE A 46 3.07 -2.63 -6.92
N GLU A 47 3.23 -2.53 -8.23
CA GLU A 47 3.59 -3.68 -9.08
C GLU A 47 5.08 -4.06 -8.99
N SER A 48 5.94 -3.08 -8.71
CA SER A 48 7.37 -3.28 -8.54
C SER A 48 7.81 -2.61 -7.26
N SER A 49 7.75 -3.36 -6.16
CA SER A 49 8.05 -2.82 -4.85
C SER A 49 9.56 -2.70 -4.63
N ILE A 50 9.97 -1.63 -3.92
CA ILE A 50 11.35 -1.47 -3.49
C ILE A 50 11.56 -2.44 -2.33
N GLY A 51 12.52 -3.35 -2.47
CA GLY A 51 12.75 -4.38 -1.48
C GLY A 51 13.68 -5.46 -1.96
N HIS A 52 13.83 -6.48 -1.12
CA HIS A 52 14.62 -7.66 -1.41
C HIS A 52 13.83 -8.91 -1.12
N ILE A 53 14.02 -9.90 -1.98
CA ILE A 53 13.57 -11.26 -1.74
C ILE A 53 14.76 -12.20 -1.83
N TYR A 54 14.88 -13.11 -0.85
CA TYR A 54 15.99 -14.06 -0.79
C TYR A 54 15.60 -15.35 -0.08
N TYR A 55 16.31 -16.42 -0.42
CA TYR A 55 16.27 -17.67 0.34
C TYR A 55 17.18 -17.53 1.56
N ASP A 56 16.62 -17.70 2.76
CA ASP A 56 17.39 -17.78 4.01
C ASP A 56 17.82 -19.23 4.27
N GLY A 57 19.13 -19.45 4.29
CA GLY A 57 19.70 -20.77 4.54
C GLY A 57 19.45 -21.30 5.96
N THR A 58 19.10 -20.44 6.90
CA THR A 58 18.89 -20.79 8.31
C THR A 58 17.47 -21.31 8.54
N SER A 59 16.45 -20.50 8.24
CA SER A 59 15.04 -20.90 8.31
C SER A 59 14.65 -21.91 7.23
N LYS A 60 15.38 -21.94 6.11
CA LYS A 60 15.04 -22.65 4.87
C LYS A 60 13.78 -22.12 4.18
N ASP A 61 13.39 -20.89 4.51
CA ASP A 61 12.29 -20.19 3.88
C ASP A 61 12.80 -19.11 2.92
N VAL A 62 11.89 -18.61 2.10
CA VAL A 62 12.06 -17.39 1.33
C VAL A 62 11.54 -16.23 2.16
N GLU A 63 12.40 -15.24 2.38
CA GLU A 63 12.05 -13.99 3.04
C GLU A 63 11.87 -12.88 2.01
N ALA A 64 10.78 -12.13 2.14
CA ALA A 64 10.53 -10.89 1.41
C ALA A 64 10.56 -9.72 2.41
N ARG A 65 11.34 -8.69 2.05
CA ARG A 65 11.47 -7.43 2.80
C ARG A 65 11.15 -6.28 1.86
N ILE A 66 10.03 -5.60 2.11
CA ILE A 66 9.47 -4.57 1.22
C ILE A 66 9.39 -3.23 1.95
N TYR A 67 9.82 -2.16 1.29
CA TYR A 67 9.79 -0.81 1.81
C TYR A 67 8.65 -0.03 1.15
N VAL A 68 7.75 0.52 1.96
CA VAL A 68 6.58 1.27 1.47
C VAL A 68 6.35 2.52 2.31
N ILE A 69 5.72 3.52 1.69
CA ILE A 69 5.17 4.69 2.37
C ILE A 69 3.67 4.59 2.23
N ILE A 70 2.94 4.79 3.34
CA ILE A 70 1.48 4.78 3.34
C ILE A 70 0.93 6.04 3.97
N ILE A 71 -0.27 6.41 3.56
CA ILE A 71 -1.03 7.52 4.12
C ILE A 71 -2.50 7.14 4.30
N ASN A 72 -3.06 7.49 5.44
CA ASN A 72 -4.49 7.50 5.65
C ASN A 72 -5.03 8.89 5.31
N ASN A 73 -5.70 9.04 4.18
CA ASN A 73 -6.31 10.29 3.72
C ASN A 73 -7.71 10.54 4.34
N ASP A 74 -8.18 9.65 5.21
CA ASP A 74 -9.45 9.80 5.89
C ASP A 74 -9.30 10.47 7.26
N SER A 75 -10.41 11.05 7.71
CA SER A 75 -10.60 11.68 9.01
C SER A 75 -10.79 10.69 10.17
N LYS A 76 -10.74 9.38 9.90
CA LYS A 76 -10.95 8.30 10.85
C LYS A 76 -9.77 7.35 10.85
N MET A 77 -9.60 6.60 11.94
CA MET A 77 -8.60 5.54 11.99
C MET A 77 -9.01 4.35 11.12
N HIS A 78 -8.03 3.69 10.51
CA HIS A 78 -8.22 2.51 9.67
C HIS A 78 -7.34 1.37 10.15
N ARG A 79 -7.87 0.14 10.17
CA ARG A 79 -7.07 -1.07 10.33
C ARG A 79 -6.71 -1.61 8.95
N VAL A 80 -5.43 -1.86 8.71
CA VAL A 80 -4.94 -2.26 7.40
C VAL A 80 -4.00 -3.46 7.47
N THR A 81 -3.97 -4.23 6.40
CA THR A 81 -3.05 -5.34 6.15
C THR A 81 -2.46 -5.23 4.74
N PHE A 82 -1.49 -6.08 4.45
CA PHE A 82 -0.75 -6.10 3.19
C PHE A 82 -0.77 -7.50 2.58
N ILE A 83 -0.94 -7.57 1.27
CA ILE A 83 -0.97 -8.82 0.52
C ILE A 83 0.17 -8.77 -0.49
N LEU A 84 1.07 -9.75 -0.44
CA LEU A 84 2.18 -9.87 -1.37
C LEU A 84 1.80 -10.88 -2.45
N ASP A 85 1.91 -10.48 -3.72
CA ASP A 85 1.59 -11.35 -4.84
C ASP A 85 2.65 -12.46 -4.97
N SER A 86 2.17 -13.70 -4.92
CA SER A 86 2.98 -14.91 -4.97
C SER A 86 2.99 -15.57 -6.35
N ASN A 87 2.15 -15.10 -7.29
CA ASN A 87 1.86 -15.79 -8.55
C ASN A 87 3.11 -16.00 -9.40
N GLU A 88 3.85 -14.93 -9.65
CA GLU A 88 5.05 -15.00 -10.48
C GLU A 88 6.09 -15.94 -9.85
N TYR A 89 6.36 -15.77 -8.54
CA TYR A 89 7.35 -16.54 -7.78
C TYR A 89 7.04 -18.04 -7.70
N LYS A 90 5.75 -18.40 -7.70
CA LYS A 90 5.28 -19.78 -7.80
C LYS A 90 5.49 -20.37 -9.20
N GLN A 91 5.26 -19.59 -10.27
CA GLN A 91 5.32 -20.09 -11.65
C GLN A 91 6.71 -20.63 -12.04
N TYR A 92 7.79 -20.03 -11.54
CA TYR A 92 9.15 -20.51 -11.78
C TYR A 92 9.77 -21.24 -10.57
N ASN A 93 8.93 -21.70 -9.63
CA ASN A 93 9.30 -22.56 -8.48
C ASN A 93 10.34 -21.95 -7.52
N PHE A 94 10.35 -20.62 -7.35
CA PHE A 94 11.15 -20.01 -6.28
C PHE A 94 10.49 -20.17 -4.91
N ILE A 95 9.16 -20.09 -4.86
CA ILE A 95 8.35 -20.42 -3.69
C ILE A 95 7.30 -21.48 -4.03
N ASN A 96 6.82 -22.23 -3.04
CA ASN A 96 5.71 -23.18 -3.21
C ASN A 96 4.49 -22.90 -2.31
N SER A 97 4.54 -21.87 -1.48
CA SER A 97 3.41 -21.35 -0.70
C SER A 97 3.14 -19.88 -1.04
N ASP A 98 1.99 -19.36 -0.62
CA ASP A 98 1.80 -17.90 -0.61
C ASP A 98 2.68 -17.25 0.47
N PHE A 99 3.00 -15.97 0.28
CA PHE A 99 3.63 -15.16 1.31
C PHE A 99 2.71 -14.97 2.51
N ILE A 100 3.28 -15.15 3.69
CA ILE A 100 2.64 -14.91 4.98
C ILE A 100 3.37 -13.77 5.65
N LEU A 101 2.65 -12.71 6.01
CA LEU A 101 3.23 -11.59 6.77
C LEU A 101 3.83 -12.11 8.08
N SER A 102 5.08 -11.73 8.33
CA SER A 102 5.84 -12.08 9.53
C SER A 102 6.18 -10.87 10.39
N GLY A 103 6.05 -9.66 9.85
CA GLY A 103 6.20 -8.44 10.63
C GLY A 103 6.02 -7.16 9.82
N ILE A 104 5.54 -6.13 10.49
CA ILE A 104 5.35 -4.78 9.99
C ILE A 104 6.08 -3.86 10.96
N TYR A 105 6.94 -3.03 10.39
CA TYR A 105 7.85 -2.20 11.15
C TYR A 105 7.82 -0.77 10.63
N GLU A 106 8.00 0.19 11.53
CA GLU A 106 7.98 1.63 11.25
C GLU A 106 9.38 2.23 11.36
N TRP A 107 9.70 3.13 10.44
CA TRP A 107 10.99 3.83 10.39
C TRP A 107 10.78 5.34 10.54
N SER A 108 11.74 6.00 11.19
CA SER A 108 11.85 7.46 11.09
C SER A 108 12.61 7.84 9.82
N PRO A 109 12.19 8.89 9.09
CA PRO A 109 12.97 9.44 7.98
C PRO A 109 14.39 9.87 8.39
N GLU A 110 14.61 10.15 9.67
CA GLU A 110 15.92 10.52 10.23
C GLU A 110 16.88 9.31 10.30
N ASP A 111 16.35 8.08 10.35
CA ASP A 111 17.11 6.83 10.41
C ASP A 111 17.65 6.41 9.02
N LEU A 112 17.17 7.03 7.94
CA LEU A 112 17.58 6.74 6.55
C LEU A 112 19.06 7.04 6.28
N SER A 113 19.70 7.82 7.15
CA SER A 113 21.10 8.24 6.98
C SER A 113 22.13 7.17 7.37
N ASN A 114 21.75 6.08 8.08
CA ASN A 114 22.77 5.22 8.68
C ASN A 114 22.53 3.72 8.87
N VAL A 115 21.40 3.10 8.46
CA VAL A 115 21.30 1.64 8.66
C VAL A 115 20.56 0.91 7.54
N ALA A 116 21.33 0.31 6.63
CA ALA A 116 20.84 -0.63 5.61
C ALA A 116 20.29 -1.95 6.22
N GLU A 117 20.31 -2.13 7.55
CA GLU A 117 20.19 -3.44 8.19
C GLU A 117 19.06 -3.58 9.23
N THR A 118 18.45 -2.52 9.74
CA THR A 118 17.53 -2.65 10.89
C THR A 118 16.08 -2.42 10.47
N ASP A 119 15.15 -3.37 10.54
CA ASP A 119 13.75 -3.16 10.10
C ASP A 119 12.96 -1.99 10.71
N GLY A 120 13.53 -1.16 11.56
CA GLY A 120 12.82 -0.14 12.32
C GLY A 120 12.09 -0.75 13.51
N ARG A 121 11.14 0.00 14.07
CA ARG A 121 10.36 -0.42 15.24
C ARG A 121 9.25 -1.37 14.82
N PHE A 122 9.20 -2.58 15.40
CA PHE A 122 8.06 -3.49 15.21
C PHE A 122 6.76 -2.84 15.70
N ILE A 123 5.73 -2.83 14.86
CA ILE A 123 4.43 -2.24 15.17
C ILE A 123 3.24 -3.19 14.94
N GLY A 124 3.45 -4.34 14.30
CA GLY A 124 2.40 -5.34 14.11
C GLY A 124 2.90 -6.55 13.33
N GLU A 125 2.26 -7.71 13.47
CA GLU A 125 2.65 -8.92 12.74
C GLU A 125 1.97 -9.00 11.37
N LYS A 126 0.64 -8.80 11.33
CA LYS A 126 -0.20 -9.00 10.14
C LYS A 126 -0.99 -7.76 9.74
N GLU A 127 -1.21 -6.87 10.68
CA GLU A 127 -2.02 -5.68 10.50
C GLU A 127 -1.51 -4.56 11.40
N ILE A 128 -1.86 -3.33 11.05
CA ILE A 128 -1.56 -2.13 11.82
C ILE A 128 -2.78 -1.21 11.82
N ILE A 129 -2.81 -0.29 12.78
CA ILE A 129 -3.79 0.80 12.83
C ILE A 129 -3.11 2.07 12.33
N LEU A 130 -3.71 2.74 11.36
CA LEU A 130 -3.37 4.11 10.99
C LEU A 130 -4.37 5.08 11.61
N GLN A 131 -3.86 6.09 12.29
CA GLN A 131 -4.65 7.22 12.77
C GLN A 131 -5.11 8.09 11.60
N ALA A 132 -6.12 8.93 11.85
CA ALA A 132 -6.62 9.88 10.87
C ALA A 132 -5.50 10.79 10.35
N ASN A 133 -5.41 10.98 9.03
CA ASN A 133 -4.38 11.79 8.38
C ASN A 133 -2.92 11.35 8.66
N GLU A 134 -2.70 10.12 9.15
CA GLU A 134 -1.37 9.63 9.49
C GLU A 134 -0.61 9.15 8.25
N LYS A 135 0.68 9.49 8.19
CA LYS A 135 1.64 8.97 7.22
C LYS A 135 2.68 8.12 7.94
N LYS A 136 2.97 6.92 7.42
CA LYS A 136 4.02 6.03 7.96
C LYS A 136 4.98 5.55 6.88
N TYR A 137 6.23 5.32 7.27
CA TYR A 137 7.26 4.66 6.48
C TYR A 137 7.44 3.26 7.04
N LEU A 138 7.23 2.25 6.22
CA LEU A 138 7.13 0.88 6.68
C LEU A 138 8.13 -0.05 6.00
N THR A 139 8.65 -1.00 6.78
CA THR A 139 9.15 -2.26 6.25
C THR A 139 8.12 -3.36 6.50
N ILE A 140 7.76 -4.06 5.44
CA ILE A 140 6.88 -5.24 5.46
C ILE A 140 7.75 -6.47 5.27
N ARG A 141 7.69 -7.38 6.23
CA ARG A 141 8.31 -8.70 6.16
C ARG A 141 7.26 -9.77 5.92
N ALA A 142 7.59 -10.70 5.03
CA ALA A 142 6.80 -11.89 4.80
C ALA A 142 7.71 -13.09 4.52
N THR A 143 7.19 -14.29 4.77
CA THR A 143 7.88 -15.55 4.48
C THR A 143 7.04 -16.44 3.58
N ALA A 144 7.70 -17.26 2.78
CA ALA A 144 7.08 -18.32 1.99
C ALA A 144 8.01 -19.53 1.95
N ASN A 145 7.45 -20.72 1.78
CA ASN A 145 8.22 -21.94 1.65
C ASN A 145 9.04 -21.93 0.36
N PHE A 146 10.32 -22.32 0.45
CA PHE A 146 11.20 -22.40 -0.71
C PHE A 146 10.75 -23.47 -1.72
N GLY A 147 10.68 -23.08 -3.00
CA GLY A 147 10.19 -23.92 -4.10
C GLY A 147 11.25 -24.79 -4.79
N GLY A 148 12.54 -24.58 -4.51
CA GLY A 148 13.64 -25.40 -5.04
C GLY A 148 14.50 -24.72 -6.12
N VAL A 149 14.04 -23.63 -6.72
CA VAL A 149 14.81 -22.82 -7.68
C VAL A 149 15.27 -21.53 -6.98
N LYS A 150 16.49 -21.05 -7.23
CA LYS A 150 16.96 -19.75 -6.70
C LYS A 150 16.57 -18.61 -7.63
N ASP A 151 16.08 -17.50 -7.08
CA ASP A 151 15.90 -16.24 -7.81
C ASP A 151 17.10 -15.32 -7.59
N TYR A 152 17.72 -14.88 -8.68
CA TYR A 152 18.87 -13.96 -8.67
C TYR A 152 18.46 -12.50 -8.89
N ARG A 153 17.21 -12.23 -9.28
CA ARG A 153 16.70 -10.88 -9.55
C ARG A 153 16.55 -10.08 -8.25
N ARG A 154 16.24 -10.77 -7.15
CA ARG A 154 16.05 -10.20 -5.80
C ARG A 154 15.05 -9.04 -5.75
N ALA A 155 14.14 -8.94 -6.71
CA ALA A 155 13.11 -7.92 -6.76
C ALA A 155 11.98 -8.27 -5.76
N GLY A 156 11.50 -7.29 -5.03
CA GLY A 156 10.37 -7.47 -4.11
C GLY A 156 9.08 -7.81 -4.86
N PRO A 157 8.22 -8.70 -4.32
CA PRO A 157 6.93 -9.00 -4.94
C PRO A 157 6.02 -7.78 -5.03
N PRO A 158 5.07 -7.77 -5.98
CA PRO A 158 3.97 -6.81 -5.96
C PRO A 158 3.26 -6.84 -4.61
N ILE A 159 2.82 -5.68 -4.13
CA ILE A 159 2.16 -5.53 -2.83
C ILE A 159 0.87 -4.74 -2.96
N GLU A 160 -0.19 -5.23 -2.33
CA GLU A 160 -1.52 -4.62 -2.27
C GLU A 160 -1.87 -4.23 -0.82
N LEU A 161 -2.47 -3.05 -0.66
CA LEU A 161 -2.99 -2.55 0.60
C LEU A 161 -4.46 -2.93 0.74
N LYS A 162 -4.82 -3.49 1.90
CA LYS A 162 -6.21 -3.84 2.21
C LYS A 162 -6.67 -3.23 3.52
N ILE A 163 -7.82 -2.55 3.47
CA ILE A 163 -8.53 -2.05 4.65
C ILE A 163 -9.40 -3.19 5.23
N LEU A 164 -9.37 -3.37 6.55
CA LEU A 164 -10.02 -4.48 7.28
C LEU A 164 -11.25 -4.04 8.10
N GLU A 165 -11.78 -2.85 7.82
CA GLU A 165 -13.01 -2.31 8.44
C GLU A 165 -14.24 -3.20 8.22
#